data_AF-A0A8S2YLG4-F1
#
_entry.id   AF-A0A8S2YLG4-F1
#
_cell.length_a   1.000
_cell.length_b   1.000
_cell.length_c   1.000
_cell.angle_alpha   90.00
_cell.angle_beta   90.00
_cell.angle_gamma   90.00
#
_symmetry.space_group_name_H-M   'P 1'
#
loop_
_entity.id
_entity.type
_entity.pdbx_description
1 polymer ?
#
loop_
_entity_poly.entity_id
_entity_poly.type
_entity_poly.pdbx_seq_one_letter_code
_entity_poly.pdbx_strand_id
1 'polypeptide(L)' 'IVDLGGGVGALLREISTHCVNQRLICIDRPEVIRLASTHPKIEFLTGDLFSGALPSSDFYLLSRVLHDWPDEK' A
#
# COMPACT_ATOMS: atom_id res chain seq x y z
N ILE A 1 5.07 -0.82 -7.84
CA ILE A 1 3.88 -0.08 -7.36
C ILE A 1 3.82 -0.22 -5.85
N VAL A 2 3.77 0.90 -5.16
CA VAL A 2 3.54 0.96 -3.71
C VAL A 2 2.16 1.56 -3.48
N ASP A 3 1.28 0.83 -2.80
CA ASP A 3 -0.04 1.31 -2.38
C ASP A 3 0.06 1.81 -0.93
N LEU A 4 0.02 3.14 -0.78
CA LEU A 4 0.17 3.86 0.47
C LEU A 4 -1.21 3.98 1.12
N GLY A 5 -1.38 3.41 2.31
CA GLY A 5 -2.70 3.30 2.95
C GLY A 5 -3.61 2.32 2.22
N GLY A 6 -3.02 1.27 1.63
CA GLY A 6 -3.71 0.28 0.80
C GLY A 6 -4.65 -0.66 1.57
N GLY A 7 -4.77 -0.50 2.88
CA GLY A 7 -5.61 -1.32 3.74
C GLY A 7 -5.12 -2.77 3.77
N VAL A 8 -6.06 -3.70 3.53
CA VAL A 8 -5.79 -5.13 3.40
C VAL A 8 -5.41 -5.55 1.96
N GLY A 9 -5.04 -4.59 1.12
CA GLY A 9 -4.49 -4.82 -0.22
C GLY A 9 -5.53 -5.16 -1.30
N ALA A 10 -6.78 -4.75 -1.14
CA ALA A 10 -7.85 -5.06 -2.11
C ALA A 10 -7.56 -4.52 -3.51
N LEU A 11 -7.05 -3.28 -3.61
CA LEU A 11 -6.70 -2.67 -4.89
C LEU A 11 -5.51 -3.39 -5.54
N LEU A 12 -4.46 -3.70 -4.77
CA LEU A 12 -3.31 -4.43 -5.30
C LEU A 12 -3.63 -5.86 -5.71
N ARG A 13 -4.62 -6.52 -5.08
CA ARG A 13 -5.10 -7.84 -5.53
C ARG A 13 -5.64 -7.77 -6.95
N GLU A 14 -6.45 -6.76 -7.25
CA GLU A 14 -6.94 -6.52 -8.60
C GLU A 14 -5.79 -6.17 -9.57
N ILE A 15 -4.91 -5.25 -9.18
CA ILE A 15 -3.75 -4.88 -10.01
C ILE A 15 -2.84 -6.09 -10.31
N SER A 16 -2.72 -7.03 -9.37
CA SER A 16 -1.87 -8.22 -9.53
C SER A 16 -2.30 -9.19 -10.63
N THR A 17 -3.55 -9.09 -11.09
CA THR A 17 -4.08 -9.88 -12.22
C THR A 17 -3.61 -9.30 -13.57
N HIS A 18 -3.36 -7.99 -13.63
CA HIS A 18 -2.96 -7.26 -14.83
C HIS A 18 -1.46 -6.94 -14.88
N CYS A 19 -0.79 -6.81 -13.74
CA CYS A 19 0.62 -6.41 -13.64
C CYS A 19 1.49 -7.57 -13.12
N VAL A 20 1.75 -8.56 -13.97
CA VAL A 20 2.41 -9.82 -13.57
C VAL A 20 3.91 -9.71 -13.24
N ASN A 21 4.61 -8.70 -13.79
CA ASN A 21 6.07 -8.55 -13.65
C ASN A 21 6.47 -7.36 -12.76
N GLN A 22 5.54 -6.78 -12.02
CA GLN A 22 5.82 -5.63 -11.16
C GLN A 22 5.90 -6.04 -9.70
N ARG A 23 6.84 -5.43 -8.96
CA ARG A 23 6.85 -5.52 -7.50
C ARG A 23 5.65 -4.74 -6.95
N LEU A 24 4.80 -5.42 -6.18
CA LEU A 24 3.61 -4.85 -5.54
C LEU A 24 3.80 -4.82 -4.03
N ILE A 25 3.70 -3.64 -3.43
CA ILE A 25 3.88 -3.44 -1.99
C ILE A 25 2.65 -2.72 -1.44
N CYS A 26 1.97 -3.32 -0.47
CA CYS A 26 0.92 -2.68 0.31
C CYS A 26 1.52 -2.16 1.61
N ILE A 27 1.36 -0.87 1.90
CA ILE A 27 1.81 -0.27 3.16
C ILE A 27 0.60 0.28 3.91
N ASP A 28 0.45 -0.13 5.15
CA ASP A 28 -0.52 0.45 6.07
C ASP A 28 -0.01 0.32 7.51
N ARG A 29 -0.78 0.82 8.47
CA ARG A 29 -0.45 0.73 9.89
C ARG A 29 -0.38 -0.73 10.35
N PRO A 30 0.42 -1.04 11.38
CA PRO A 30 0.57 -2.41 11.88
C PRO A 30 -0.76 -3.11 12.18
N GLU A 31 -1.73 -2.40 12.76
CA GLU A 31 -3.06 -2.93 13.08
C GLU A 31 -3.91 -3.30 11.87
N VAL A 32 -3.71 -2.64 10.74
CA VAL A 32 -4.43 -2.91 9.50
C VAL A 32 -3.79 -4.09 8.79
N ILE A 33 -2.46 -4.10 8.66
CA ILE A 33 -1.72 -5.18 8.00
C ILE A 33 -1.90 -6.53 8.70
N ARG A 34 -2.08 -6.56 10.03
CA ARG A 34 -2.41 -7.81 10.76
C ARG A 34 -3.71 -8.47 10.30
N LEU A 35 -4.62 -7.72 9.68
CA LEU A 35 -5.89 -8.24 9.16
C LEU A 35 -5.78 -8.68 7.69
N ALA A 36 -4.66 -8.37 7.02
CA ALA A 36 -4.46 -8.75 5.64
C ALA A 36 -4.21 -10.27 5.52
N SER A 37 -4.95 -10.91 4.61
CA SER A 37 -4.60 -12.27 4.18
C SER A 37 -3.37 -12.23 3.29
N THR A 38 -2.50 -13.24 3.40
CA THR A 38 -1.31 -13.35 2.55
C THR A 38 -1.68 -13.41 1.06
N HIS A 39 -0.74 -13.00 0.21
CA HIS A 39 -0.89 -13.07 -1.23
C HIS A 39 0.49 -13.29 -1.89
N PRO A 40 0.62 -14.22 -2.86
CA PRO A 40 1.93 -14.61 -3.39
C PRO A 40 2.66 -13.49 -4.15
N LYS A 41 1.93 -12.50 -4.65
CA LYS A 41 2.49 -11.38 -5.45
C LYS A 41 2.56 -10.05 -4.71
N ILE A 42 2.05 -9.97 -3.48
CA ILE A 42 1.95 -8.70 -2.75
C ILE A 42 2.77 -8.81 -1.48
N GLU A 43 3.72 -7.91 -1.33
CA GLU A 43 4.47 -7.70 -0.10
C GLU A 43 3.66 -6.77 0.80
N PHE A 44 3.33 -7.21 2.02
CA PHE A 44 2.65 -6.39 3.02
C PHE A 44 3.66 -5.85 4.01
N LEU A 45 3.80 -4.53 4.08
CA LEU A 45 4.70 -3.84 5.00
C LEU A 45 3.91 -2.97 5.96
N THR A 46 4.39 -2.88 7.19
CA THR A 46 3.83 -1.95 8.16
C THR A 46 4.59 -0.63 8.12
N GLY A 47 3.89 0.49 8.18
CA GLY A 47 4.52 1.81 8.21
C GLY A 47 3.57 2.92 8.58
N ASP A 48 4.13 4.04 8.99
CA ASP A 48 3.44 5.33 9.03
C ASP A 48 3.79 6.08 7.74
N LEU A 49 2.78 6.57 7.02
CA LEU A 49 2.99 7.25 5.74
C LEU A 49 3.61 8.64 5.89
N PHE A 50 3.50 9.22 7.09
CA PHE A 50 3.97 10.58 7.38
C PHE A 50 5.28 10.61 8.16
N SER A 51 5.85 9.45 8.47
CA SER A 51 7.15 9.37 9.13
C SER A 51 8.01 8.27 8.53
N GLY A 52 9.31 8.53 8.45
CA GLY A 52 10.26 7.58 7.86
C GLY A 52 10.29 7.60 6.33
N ALA A 53 11.03 6.64 5.77
CA ALA A 53 11.24 6.53 4.33
C ALA A 53 10.24 5.54 3.73
N LEU A 54 9.62 5.93 2.61
CA LEU A 54 8.83 5.02 1.79
C LEU A 54 9.76 4.08 1.00
N PRO A 55 9.36 2.82 0.72
CA PRO A 55 10.07 1.96 -0.20
C PRO A 55 10.21 2.63 -1.56
N SER A 56 11.39 2.55 -2.17
CA SER A 56 11.64 3.10 -3.50
C SER A 56 10.73 2.44 -4.55
N SER A 57 10.02 3.24 -5.32
CA SER A 57 9.19 2.79 -6.44
C SER A 57 8.97 3.89 -7.46
N ASP A 58 8.73 3.49 -8.71
CA ASP A 58 8.37 4.41 -9.80
C ASP A 58 6.92 4.92 -9.67
N PHE A 59 6.06 4.16 -8.97
CA PHE A 59 4.64 4.45 -8.84
C PHE A 59 4.17 4.29 -7.39
N TYR A 60 3.55 5.35 -6.87
CA TYR A 60 2.85 5.37 -5.60
C TYR A 60 1.36 5.58 -5.84
N LEU A 61 0.53 4.74 -5.22
CA LEU A 61 -0.92 4.84 -5.23
C LEU A 61 -1.40 5.34 -3.87
N LEU A 62 -2.35 6.27 -3.89
CA LEU A 62 -3.03 6.82 -2.72
C LEU A 62 -4.53 6.76 -2.99
N SER A 63 -5.12 5.59 -2.78
CA SER A 63 -6.55 5.38 -3.03
C SER A 63 -7.35 5.64 -1.76
N ARG A 64 -8.21 6.67 -1.79
CA ARG A 64 -9.03 7.07 -0.63
C ARG A 64 -8.20 7.36 0.63
N VAL A 65 -7.02 7.96 0.46
CA VAL A 65 -6.14 8.34 1.59
C VAL A 65 -6.14 9.85 1.79
N LEU A 66 -5.86 10.62 0.73
CA LEU A 66 -5.65 12.06 0.86
C LEU A 66 -6.84 12.82 1.47
N HIS A 67 -8.08 12.34 1.26
CA HIS A 67 -9.27 13.01 1.78
C HIS A 67 -9.48 12.87 3.30
N ASP A 68 -8.74 11.99 3.97
CA ASP A 68 -8.82 11.81 5.42
C ASP A 68 -7.99 12.85 6.18
N TRP A 69 -7.18 13.64 5.46
CA TRP A 69 -6.18 14.53 6.04
C TRP A 69 -6.41 15.99 5.63
N PRO A 70 -6.02 16.94 6.50
CA PRO A 70 -5.99 18.35 6.13
C PRO A 70 -4.83 18.65 5.17
N ASP A 71 -4.87 19.80 4.50
CA ASP A 71 -3.89 20.18 3.48
C ASP A 71 -2.45 20.33 4.02
N GLU A 72 -2.28 20.62 5.32
CA GLU A 72 -0.96 20.84 5.94
C GLU A 72 -0.18 19.54 6.25
N LYS A 73 -0.73 18.39 5.85
CA LYS A 73 -0.24 17.06 6.24
C LYS A 73 0.49 16.34 5.13
#